data_AF-V5FUY9-F1
#
_entry.id   AF-V5FUY9-F1
#
_cell.length_a   1.000
_cell.length_b   1.000
_cell.length_c   1.000
_cell.angle_alpha   90.00
_cell.angle_beta   90.00
_cell.angle_gamma   90.00
#
_symmetry.space_group_name_H-M   'P 1'
#
loop_
_entity.id
_entity.type
_entity.pdbx_description
1 polymer ?
#
loop_
_entity_poly.entity_id
_entity_poly.type
_entity_poly.pdbx_seq_one_letter_code
_entity_poly.pdbx_strand_id
1 'polypeptide(L)'
;SKAYIKLNTKLRAQSTNKFEKNLYKLLINAIFGKTMENIRKHRNIKLKNHWDGHWGAKHYIASPNFPSSKIFGEDLVAIELNKSGICFNKPLYVGMAILDVSKTCVYDHYKFMLTKLGDDCK
;
A
#
# COMPACT_ATOMS: atom_id res chain seq x y z
N SER A 1 -0.74 -4.55 -17.52
CA SER A 1 -1.56 -4.97 -16.36
C SER A 1 -2.36 -6.26 -16.61
N LYS A 2 -3.19 -6.36 -17.67
CA LYS A 2 -4.06 -7.53 -17.94
C LYS A 2 -3.32 -8.88 -18.00
N ALA A 3 -2.14 -8.94 -18.64
CA ALA A 3 -1.34 -10.16 -18.70
C ALA A 3 -0.90 -10.66 -17.32
N TYR A 4 -0.50 -9.74 -16.43
CA TYR A 4 -0.08 -10.05 -15.07
C TYR A 4 -1.23 -10.62 -14.22
N ILE A 5 -2.41 -10.00 -14.29
CA ILE A 5 -3.59 -10.49 -13.56
C ILE A 5 -3.97 -11.89 -14.07
N LYS A 6 -4.04 -12.08 -15.39
CA LYS A 6 -4.33 -13.39 -15.99
C LYS A 6 -3.32 -14.46 -15.58
N LEU A 7 -2.03 -14.13 -15.57
CA LEU A 7 -0.97 -15.04 -15.14
C LEU A 7 -1.18 -15.49 -13.69
N ASN A 8 -1.33 -14.54 -12.76
CA ASN A 8 -1.51 -14.87 -11.35
C ASN A 8 -2.84 -15.62 -11.08
N THR A 9 -3.91 -15.30 -11.81
CA THR A 9 -5.16 -16.06 -11.73
C THR A 9 -4.97 -17.50 -12.21
N LYS A 10 -4.24 -17.71 -13.31
CA LYS A 10 -3.93 -19.05 -13.83
C LYS A 10 -3.08 -19.84 -12.83
N LEU A 11 -2.00 -19.23 -12.33
CA LEU A 11 -1.11 -19.87 -11.35
C LEU A 11 -1.86 -20.21 -10.05
N ARG A 12 -2.72 -19.30 -9.56
CA ARG A 12 -3.57 -19.55 -8.39
C ARG A 12 -4.54 -20.73 -8.60
N ALA A 13 -5.11 -20.86 -9.80
CA ALA A 13 -6.01 -21.96 -10.12
C ALA A 13 -5.27 -23.31 -10.21
N GLN A 14 -4.00 -23.29 -10.65
CA GLN A 14 -3.15 -24.47 -10.80
C GLN A 14 -2.47 -24.91 -9.49
N SER A 15 -2.34 -24.00 -8.51
CA SER A 15 -1.72 -24.31 -7.22
C SER A 15 -2.45 -25.41 -6.46
N THR A 16 -1.68 -26.35 -5.92
CA THR A 16 -2.16 -27.46 -5.10
C THR A 16 -2.12 -27.11 -3.61
N ASN A 17 -1.15 -26.30 -3.18
CA ASN A 17 -0.96 -25.89 -1.79
C ASN A 17 -1.67 -24.57 -1.46
N LYS A 18 -2.20 -24.46 -0.22
CA LYS A 18 -2.76 -23.24 0.37
C LYS A 18 -1.78 -22.07 0.37
N PHE A 19 -0.49 -22.32 0.59
CA PHE A 19 0.54 -21.28 0.58
C PHE A 19 0.59 -20.54 -0.76
N GLU A 20 0.74 -21.28 -1.86
CA GLU A 20 0.84 -20.70 -3.21
C GLU A 20 -0.46 -20.00 -3.63
N LYS A 21 -1.62 -20.61 -3.33
CA LYS A 21 -2.91 -19.96 -3.59
C LYS A 21 -3.00 -18.59 -2.90
N ASN A 22 -2.51 -18.49 -1.67
CA ASN A 22 -2.46 -17.24 -0.93
C ASN A 22 -1.43 -16.26 -1.50
N LEU A 23 -0.26 -16.75 -1.92
CA LEU A 23 0.77 -15.93 -2.56
C LEU A 23 0.24 -15.25 -3.84
N TYR A 24 -0.33 -16.01 -4.77
CA TYR A 24 -0.84 -15.43 -6.03
C TYR A 24 -2.04 -14.51 -5.81
N LYS A 25 -2.88 -14.79 -4.80
CA LYS A 25 -3.92 -13.85 -4.36
C LYS A 25 -3.31 -12.55 -3.83
N LEU A 26 -2.28 -12.66 -2.99
CA LEU A 26 -1.59 -11.52 -2.39
C LEU A 26 -0.94 -10.65 -3.47
N LEU A 27 -0.30 -11.24 -4.48
CA LEU A 27 0.35 -10.50 -5.56
C LEU A 27 -0.62 -9.59 -6.33
N ILE A 28 -1.83 -10.06 -6.63
CA ILE A 28 -2.87 -9.24 -7.26
C ILE A 28 -3.33 -8.14 -6.30
N ASN A 29 -3.62 -8.51 -5.04
CA ASN A 29 -4.10 -7.56 -4.03
C ASN A 29 -3.06 -6.48 -3.69
N ALA A 30 -1.78 -6.82 -3.72
CA ALA A 30 -0.68 -5.90 -3.42
C ALA A 30 -0.61 -4.77 -4.46
N ILE A 31 -0.82 -5.08 -5.75
CA ILE A 31 -0.86 -4.06 -6.81
C ILE A 31 -2.02 -3.10 -6.57
N PHE A 32 -3.22 -3.62 -6.31
CA PHE A 32 -4.38 -2.78 -5.98
C PHE A 32 -4.14 -1.93 -4.72
N GLY A 33 -3.59 -2.52 -3.66
CA GLY A 33 -3.22 -1.76 -2.46
C GLY A 33 -2.19 -0.66 -2.76
N LYS A 34 -1.27 -0.92 -3.70
CA LYS A 34 -0.25 0.06 -4.11
C LYS A 34 -0.84 1.22 -4.90
N THR A 35 -1.90 1.01 -5.69
CA THR A 35 -2.56 2.12 -6.40
C THR A 35 -3.34 3.03 -5.45
N MET A 36 -3.83 2.49 -4.34
CA MET A 36 -4.58 3.21 -3.29
C MET A 36 -3.69 3.72 -2.14
N GLU A 37 -2.37 3.64 -2.27
CA GLU A 37 -1.42 4.03 -1.23
C GLU A 37 -1.48 5.55 -0.94
N ASN A 38 -1.67 5.92 0.34
CA ASN A 38 -1.68 7.32 0.76
C ASN A 38 -0.26 7.85 0.98
N ILE A 39 0.30 8.47 -0.06
CA ILE A 39 1.66 9.05 -0.06
C ILE A 39 1.83 10.13 1.02
N ARG A 40 0.75 10.83 1.43
CA ARG A 40 0.85 11.87 2.47
C ARG A 40 1.31 11.30 3.80
N LYS A 41 0.92 10.07 4.12
CA LYS A 41 1.28 9.39 5.37
C LYS A 41 2.71 8.85 5.41
N HIS A 42 3.43 8.78 4.28
CA HIS A 42 4.83 8.32 4.31
C HIS A 42 5.69 9.21 5.23
N ARG A 43 6.71 8.64 5.86
CA ARG A 43 7.70 9.39 6.65
C ARG A 43 9.05 9.33 5.97
N ASN A 44 9.75 10.46 5.95
CA ASN A 44 11.11 10.50 5.47
C ASN A 44 12.02 10.29 6.68
N ILE A 45 12.58 9.09 6.81
CA ILE A 45 13.48 8.74 7.91
C ILE A 45 14.88 8.57 7.33
N LYS A 46 15.88 9.19 7.97
CA LYS A 46 17.29 9.05 7.65
C LYS A 46 18.00 8.38 8.82
N LEU A 47 18.63 7.25 8.57
CA LEU A 47 19.47 6.55 9.54
C LEU A 47 20.91 7.06 9.41
N LYS A 48 21.52 7.42 10.54
CA LYS A 48 22.88 7.98 10.61
C LYS A 48 23.67 7.36 11.74
N ASN A 49 24.95 7.15 11.46
CA ASN A 49 25.89 6.53 12.39
C ASN A 49 27.09 7.42 12.76
N HIS A 50 27.06 8.68 12.34
CA HIS A 50 28.09 9.65 12.66
C HIS A 50 27.44 11.02 12.87
N TRP A 51 27.99 11.77 13.82
CA TRP A 51 27.48 13.08 14.19
C TRP A 51 27.85 14.17 13.18
N ASP A 52 29.14 14.29 12.88
CA ASP A 52 29.72 15.37 12.08
C ASP A 52 29.90 15.00 10.60
N GLY A 53 30.13 16.02 9.76
CA GLY A 53 30.32 15.90 8.32
C GLY A 53 29.14 16.42 7.50
N HIS A 54 29.37 16.62 6.20
CA HIS A 54 28.39 17.23 5.28
C HIS A 54 27.05 16.47 5.22
N TRP A 55 27.05 15.18 5.59
CA TRP A 55 25.86 14.33 5.63
C TRP A 55 25.65 13.62 6.98
N GLY A 56 26.31 14.11 8.04
CA GLY A 56 26.16 13.61 9.40
C GLY A 56 24.82 13.97 10.03
N ALA A 57 24.54 13.41 11.22
CA ALA A 57 23.30 13.67 11.95
C ALA A 57 23.07 15.18 12.17
N LYS A 58 24.13 15.93 12.48
CA LYS A 58 24.10 17.38 12.70
C LYS A 58 23.52 18.16 11.52
N HIS A 59 23.86 17.77 10.28
CA HIS A 59 23.35 18.44 9.08
C HIS A 59 21.82 18.34 8.96
N TYR A 60 21.25 17.18 9.29
CA TYR A 60 19.81 16.95 9.21
C TYR A 60 19.06 17.56 10.38
N ILE A 61 19.65 17.58 11.58
CA ILE A 61 19.07 18.26 12.77
C ILE A 61 19.02 19.77 12.56
N ALA A 62 20.04 20.35 11.91
CA ALA A 62 20.06 21.77 11.57
C ALA A 62 19.11 22.13 10.40
N SER A 63 18.49 21.15 9.74
CA SER A 63 17.56 21.40 8.64
C SER A 63 16.26 22.01 9.16
N PRO A 64 15.66 23.00 8.47
CA PRO A 64 14.33 23.52 8.84
C PRO A 64 13.23 22.45 8.73
N ASN A 65 13.50 21.33 8.05
CA ASN A 65 12.59 20.21 7.92
C ASN A 65 12.71 19.20 9.05
N PHE A 66 13.41 19.50 10.16
CA PHE A 66 13.61 18.58 11.28
C PHE A 66 12.44 18.64 12.28
N PRO A 67 11.56 17.63 12.33
CA PRO A 67 10.58 17.46 13.40
C PRO A 67 11.18 16.81 14.66
N SER A 68 11.92 15.70 14.51
CA SER A 68 12.38 14.91 15.66
C SER A 68 13.44 13.88 15.26
N SER A 69 14.12 13.31 16.26
CA SER A 69 15.05 12.19 16.11
C SER A 69 14.86 11.15 17.22
N LYS A 70 15.18 9.89 16.93
CA LYS A 70 15.20 8.79 17.88
C LYS A 70 16.53 8.06 17.82
N ILE A 71 17.15 7.85 18.98
CA ILE A 71 18.39 7.09 19.12
C ILE A 71 18.02 5.61 19.24
N PHE A 72 18.63 4.77 18.41
CA PHE A 72 18.41 3.32 18.39
C PHE A 72 19.55 2.53 19.05
N GLY A 73 20.74 3.11 19.14
CA GLY A 73 21.92 2.55 19.81
C GLY A 73 23.01 3.61 19.94
N GLU A 74 24.18 3.24 20.47
CA GLU A 74 25.29 4.18 20.74
C GLU A 74 25.69 4.98 19.49
N ASP A 75 25.80 4.29 18.34
CA ASP A 75 26.19 4.89 17.06
C ASP A 75 25.08 4.86 16.02
N LEU A 76 23.79 4.86 16.41
CA LEU A 76 22.70 4.86 15.43
C LEU A 76 21.55 5.77 15.84
N VAL A 77 21.32 6.78 15.01
CA VAL A 77 20.22 7.74 15.17
C VAL A 77 19.34 7.72 13.93
N ALA A 78 18.03 7.68 14.14
CA ALA A 78 17.03 7.93 13.13
C ALA A 78 16.50 9.35 13.24
N ILE A 79 16.63 10.09 12.14
CA ILE A 79 16.16 11.45 12.02
C ILE A 79 14.92 11.44 11.12
N GLU A 80 13.78 11.84 11.67
CA GLU A 80 12.58 12.07 10.89
C GLU A 80 12.67 13.45 10.25
N LEU A 81 12.23 13.58 8.99
CA LEU A 81 12.18 14.83 8.25
C LEU A 81 10.77 15.08 7.73
N ASN A 82 10.30 16.31 7.87
CA ASN A 82 9.10 16.79 7.25
C ASN A 82 9.27 16.82 5.73
N LYS A 83 8.17 16.60 5.01
CA LYS A 83 8.18 16.65 3.55
C LYS A 83 8.01 18.09 3.09
N SER A 84 8.99 18.62 2.37
CA SER A 84 8.88 19.93 1.73
C SER A 84 7.96 19.91 0.49
N GLY A 85 7.73 18.74 -0.09
CA GLY A 85 6.80 18.54 -1.21
C GLY A 85 6.35 17.08 -1.30
N ILE A 86 5.16 16.86 -1.88
CA ILE A 86 4.58 15.52 -2.06
C ILE A 86 4.34 15.32 -3.55
N CYS A 87 5.03 14.36 -4.15
CA CYS A 87 4.78 13.95 -5.53
C CYS A 87 3.73 12.84 -5.57
N PHE A 88 2.62 13.07 -6.28
CA PHE A 88 1.56 12.09 -6.46
C PHE A 88 1.90 11.11 -7.59
N ASN A 89 2.78 10.15 -7.29
CA ASN A 89 3.25 9.14 -8.23
C ASN A 89 2.44 7.83 -8.23
N LYS A 90 1.30 7.80 -7.52
CA LYS A 90 0.41 6.63 -7.45
C LYS A 90 -0.83 6.89 -8.31
N PRO A 91 -1.24 5.93 -9.16
CA PRO A 91 -2.42 6.07 -10.00
C PRO A 91 -3.71 5.84 -9.18
N LEU A 92 -4.00 6.74 -8.24
CA LEU A 92 -5.15 6.67 -7.32
C LEU A 92 -6.49 6.49 -8.05
N TYR A 93 -6.65 7.16 -9.19
CA TYR A 93 -7.85 7.08 -10.01
C TYR A 93 -8.13 5.66 -10.53
N VAL A 94 -7.08 4.87 -10.81
CA VAL A 94 -7.22 3.47 -11.24
C VAL A 94 -7.75 2.63 -10.09
N GLY A 95 -7.22 2.82 -8.88
CA GLY A 95 -7.70 2.12 -7.68
C GLY A 95 -9.16 2.48 -7.36
N MET A 96 -9.52 3.77 -7.48
CA MET A 96 -10.90 4.23 -7.30
C MET A 96 -11.86 3.57 -8.31
N ALA A 97 -11.53 3.58 -9.60
CA ALA A 97 -12.36 2.97 -10.63
C ALA A 97 -12.56 1.45 -10.41
N ILE A 98 -11.49 0.73 -10.02
CA ILE A 98 -11.58 -0.69 -9.68
C ILE A 98 -12.53 -0.91 -8.49
N LEU A 99 -12.41 -0.07 -7.46
CA LEU A 99 -13.25 -0.17 -6.25
C LEU A 99 -14.72 0.10 -6.57
N ASP A 100 -15.00 1.11 -7.39
CA ASP A 100 -16.37 1.46 -7.76
C ASP A 100 -17.03 0.35 -8.58
N VAL A 101 -16.33 -0.19 -9.59
CA VAL A 101 -16.82 -1.37 -10.35
C VAL A 101 -17.05 -2.56 -9.43
N SER A 102 -16.16 -2.79 -8.46
CA SER A 102 -16.29 -3.91 -7.50
C SER A 102 -17.53 -3.73 -6.61
N LYS A 103 -17.81 -2.51 -6.14
CA LYS A 103 -19.02 -2.20 -5.35
C LYS A 103 -20.27 -2.44 -6.18
N THR A 104 -20.32 -1.94 -7.42
CA THR A 104 -21.47 -2.14 -8.32
C THR A 104 -21.76 -3.63 -8.50
N CYS A 105 -20.74 -4.45 -8.78
CA CYS A 105 -20.88 -5.90 -8.89
C CYS A 105 -21.47 -6.55 -7.62
N VAL A 106 -21.00 -6.15 -6.44
CA VAL A 106 -21.53 -6.66 -5.16
C VAL A 106 -22.99 -6.25 -4.96
N TYR A 107 -23.33 -4.99 -5.24
CA TYR A 107 -24.71 -4.50 -5.11
C TYR A 107 -25.67 -5.20 -6.08
N ASP A 108 -25.25 -5.42 -7.33
CA ASP A 108 -26.07 -6.13 -8.32
C ASP A 108 -26.28 -7.59 -7.92
N HIS A 109 -25.24 -8.25 -7.41
CA HIS A 109 -25.37 -9.61 -6.88
C HIS A 109 -26.33 -9.68 -5.67
N TYR A 110 -26.25 -8.69 -4.76
CA TYR A 110 -27.16 -8.59 -3.62
C TYR A 110 -28.62 -8.44 -4.07
N LYS A 111 -28.89 -7.54 -5.03
CA LYS A 111 -30.24 -7.38 -5.61
C LYS A 111 -30.74 -8.68 -6.23
N PHE A 112 -29.89 -9.39 -6.98
CA PHE A 112 -30.24 -10.68 -7.55
C PHE A 112 -30.57 -11.73 -6.47
N MET A 113 -29.79 -11.81 -5.38
CA MET A 113 -30.10 -12.74 -4.29
C MET A 113 -31.42 -12.42 -3.60
N LEU A 114 -31.72 -11.13 -3.37
CA LEU A 114 -33.01 -10.70 -2.83
C LEU A 114 -34.18 -11.15 -3.71
N THR A 115 -34.06 -11.04 -5.03
CA THR A 115 -35.13 -11.50 -5.94
C THR A 115 -35.33 -13.02 -5.95
N LYS A 116 -34.31 -13.80 -5.56
CA LYS A 116 -34.38 -15.27 -5.53
C LYS A 116 -34.76 -15.85 -4.18
N LEU A 117 -34.43 -15.16 -3.09
CA LEU A 117 -34.75 -15.58 -1.71
C LEU A 117 -36.07 -14.98 -1.20
N GLY A 118 -36.76 -14.17 -2.03
CA GLY A 118 -37.99 -13.46 -1.68
C GLY A 118 -39.20 -14.33 -1.35
N ASP A 119 -39.16 -15.65 -1.58
CA ASP A 119 -40.24 -16.59 -1.22
C ASP A 119 -39.95 -17.45 0.02
N ASP A 120 -38.70 -17.54 0.50
CA ASP A 120 -38.30 -18.40 1.65
C ASP A 120 -37.96 -17.59 2.92
N CYS A 121 -38.36 -16.32 2.98
CA CYS A 121 -38.18 -15.46 4.15
C CYS A 121 -39.51 -14.82 4.59
N LYS A 122 -40.49 -15.68 4.91
CA LYS A 122 -41.58 -15.36 5.85
C LYS A 122 -41.49 -16.26 7.07
#